data_AF-A0A7V9TFX8-F1
#
_entry.id   AF-A0A7V9TFX8-F1
#
_cell.length_a   1.000
_cell.length_b   1.000
_cell.length_c   1.000
_cell.angle_alpha   90.00
_cell.angle_beta   90.00
_cell.angle_gamma   90.00
#
_symmetry.space_group_name_H-M   'P 1'
#
loop_
_entity.id
_entity.type
_entity.pdbx_description
1 polymer ?
#
loop_
_entity_poly.entity_id
_entity_poly.type
_entity_poly.pdbx_seq_one_letter_code
_entity_poly.pdbx_strand_id
1 'polypeptide(L)'
;MIWKRVLVLMAVWTFASSAFGMSAPIPGPKLAFPDGTTSKTMENVLNALRYDVTFVDGRFLNEYTWMRFSGSAEQVNRIIELLHGAGFQVRVGFADYRDDRVSFTLSQSDSPREVGLAINTAKKDFDLSKLIIRIPPTGSGAGGSTTGAAGQPPVDLFGTPLTRQAGRLPGR
;
A
#
# COMPACT_ATOMS: atom_id res chain seq x y z
N MET A 1 21.75 -50.19 29.94
CA MET A 1 21.46 -48.88 30.61
C MET A 1 21.64 -47.64 29.72
N ILE A 2 22.27 -47.74 28.53
CA ILE A 2 22.56 -46.58 27.65
C ILE A 2 21.33 -46.05 26.88
N TRP A 3 20.37 -46.91 26.54
CA TRP A 3 19.20 -46.52 25.73
C TRP A 3 18.24 -45.52 26.41
N LYS A 4 18.14 -45.56 27.75
CA LYS A 4 17.28 -44.63 28.51
C LYS A 4 17.80 -43.18 28.46
N ARG A 5 19.11 -42.97 28.27
CA ARG A 5 19.71 -41.63 28.19
C ARG A 5 19.54 -41.00 26.80
N VAL A 6 19.49 -41.82 25.75
CA VAL A 6 19.28 -41.36 24.37
C VAL A 6 17.84 -40.88 24.15
N LEU A 7 16.85 -41.58 24.71
CA LEU A 7 15.43 -41.19 24.61
C LEU A 7 15.13 -39.84 25.29
N VAL A 8 15.78 -39.55 26.43
CA VAL A 8 15.61 -38.27 27.13
C VAL A 8 16.22 -37.11 26.34
N LEU A 9 17.35 -37.32 25.66
CA LEU A 9 17.99 -36.31 24.83
C LEU A 9 17.20 -35.97 23.55
N MET A 10 16.50 -36.95 22.95
CA MET A 10 15.59 -36.68 21.83
C MET A 10 14.33 -35.92 22.25
N ALA A 11 13.78 -36.22 23.43
CA ALA A 11 12.59 -35.52 23.93
C ALA A 11 12.84 -34.02 24.19
N VAL A 12 14.08 -33.62 24.53
CA VAL A 12 14.43 -32.20 24.75
C VAL A 12 14.56 -31.42 23.43
N TRP A 13 14.93 -32.08 22.33
CA TRP A 13 15.05 -31.43 21.02
C TRP A 13 13.71 -31.11 20.35
N THR A 14 12.63 -31.85 20.68
CA THR A 14 11.30 -31.59 20.10
C THR A 14 10.55 -30.39 20.68
N PHE A 15 11.02 -29.79 21.78
CA PHE A 15 10.37 -28.63 22.41
C PHE A 15 10.95 -27.27 22.01
N ALA A 16 12.07 -27.23 21.26
CA ALA A 16 12.79 -25.98 20.98
C ALA A 16 12.29 -25.19 19.75
N SER A 17 11.26 -25.67 19.04
CA SER A 17 10.82 -25.07 17.77
C SER A 17 9.43 -24.44 17.80
N SER A 18 8.89 -24.16 18.99
CA SER A 18 7.69 -23.34 19.11
C SER A 18 8.12 -21.87 19.03
N ALA A 19 8.42 -21.39 17.83
CA ALA A 19 8.43 -19.96 17.54
C ALA A 19 7.00 -19.46 17.71
N PHE A 20 6.61 -19.18 18.95
CA PHE A 20 5.36 -18.51 19.27
C PHE A 20 5.44 -17.13 18.61
N GLY A 21 4.83 -16.98 17.44
CA GLY A 21 4.61 -15.69 16.82
C GLY A 21 3.90 -14.82 17.85
N MET A 22 4.62 -13.85 18.42
CA MET A 22 4.09 -12.99 19.46
C MET A 22 3.14 -12.00 18.77
N SER A 23 1.89 -12.43 18.62
CA SER A 23 0.81 -11.57 18.14
C SER A 23 0.37 -10.68 19.30
N ALA A 24 0.76 -9.40 19.29
CA ALA A 24 0.28 -8.44 20.26
C ALA A 24 -1.03 -7.80 19.76
N PRO A 25 -2.12 -7.80 20.56
CA PRO A 25 -3.30 -7.03 20.22
C PRO A 25 -2.97 -5.53 20.28
N ILE A 26 -3.54 -4.77 19.36
CA ILE A 26 -3.34 -3.32 19.31
C ILE A 26 -4.55 -2.66 19.97
N PRO A 27 -4.36 -1.83 21.01
CA PRO A 27 -5.48 -1.25 21.77
C PRO A 27 -6.26 -0.17 21.00
N GLY A 28 -5.77 0.28 19.85
CA GLY A 28 -6.44 1.27 19.03
C GLY A 28 -5.69 1.57 17.73
N PRO A 29 -6.20 2.50 16.92
CA PRO A 29 -5.63 2.82 15.62
C PRO A 29 -4.21 3.38 15.76
N LYS A 30 -3.25 2.73 15.09
CA LYS A 30 -1.85 3.15 15.02
C LYS A 30 -1.35 2.99 13.60
N LEU A 31 -0.62 3.98 13.11
CA LEU A 31 -0.05 3.97 11.78
C LEU A 31 1.35 4.59 11.84
N ALA A 32 2.33 3.93 11.22
CA ALA A 32 3.63 4.54 10.96
C ALA A 32 3.50 5.41 9.70
N PHE A 33 4.07 6.62 9.74
CA PHE A 33 3.96 7.58 8.63
C PHE A 33 5.27 7.66 7.86
N PRO A 34 5.23 7.95 6.55
CA PRO A 34 6.43 8.23 5.77
C PRO A 34 7.22 9.41 6.33
N ASP A 35 8.53 9.41 6.08
CA ASP A 35 9.36 10.56 6.42
C ASP A 35 8.86 11.82 5.68
N GLY A 36 8.78 12.94 6.40
CA GLY A 36 8.35 14.22 5.84
C GLY A 36 6.84 14.49 5.88
N THR A 37 6.02 13.55 6.37
CA THR A 37 4.60 13.86 6.64
C THR A 37 4.49 14.92 7.74
N THR A 38 3.75 16.00 7.48
CA THR A 38 3.57 17.07 8.47
C THR A 38 2.73 16.59 9.66
N SER A 39 3.02 17.08 10.88
CA SER A 39 2.28 16.71 12.10
C SER A 39 0.76 16.93 11.97
N LYS A 40 0.36 18.02 11.29
CA LYS A 40 -1.06 18.30 11.00
C LYS A 40 -1.70 17.21 10.15
N THR A 41 -1.00 16.74 9.11
CA THR A 41 -1.50 15.65 8.25
C THR A 41 -1.57 14.33 9.01
N MET A 42 -0.56 14.03 9.85
CA MET A 42 -0.55 12.85 10.71
C MET A 42 -1.76 12.86 11.67
N GLU A 43 -2.00 13.98 12.34
CA GLU A 43 -3.14 14.16 13.24
C GLU A 43 -4.48 14.01 12.52
N ASN A 44 -4.62 14.58 11.32
CA ASN A 44 -5.85 14.43 10.53
C ASN A 44 -6.15 12.97 10.18
N VAL A 45 -5.13 12.20 9.78
CA VAL A 45 -5.29 10.76 9.48
C VAL A 45 -5.65 9.98 10.75
N LEU A 46 -4.92 10.21 11.85
CA LEU A 46 -5.17 9.50 13.11
C LEU A 46 -6.54 9.85 13.70
N ASN A 47 -6.98 11.11 13.60
CA ASN A 47 -8.31 11.54 14.03
C ASN A 47 -9.39 10.88 13.20
N ALA A 48 -9.22 10.80 11.88
CA ALA A 48 -10.18 10.09 11.03
C ALA A 48 -10.27 8.61 11.40
N LEU A 49 -9.14 7.93 11.62
CA LEU A 49 -9.11 6.53 12.05
C LEU A 49 -9.69 6.29 13.45
N ARG A 50 -9.66 7.28 14.35
CA ARG A 50 -10.15 7.18 15.73
C ARG A 50 -11.62 7.57 15.89
N TYR A 51 -12.08 8.56 15.13
CA TYR A 51 -13.36 9.22 15.39
C TYR A 51 -14.34 9.12 14.21
N ASP A 52 -13.86 9.06 12.97
CA ASP A 52 -14.75 8.96 11.81
C ASP A 52 -15.17 7.51 11.54
N VAL A 53 -14.36 6.52 11.93
CA VAL A 53 -14.65 5.09 11.77
C VAL A 53 -14.59 4.37 13.11
N THR A 54 -15.27 3.24 13.22
CA THR A 54 -15.23 2.39 14.42
C THR A 54 -14.09 1.38 14.32
N PHE A 55 -13.13 1.44 15.22
CA PHE A 55 -12.11 0.40 15.35
C PHE A 55 -12.74 -0.89 15.90
N VAL A 56 -12.60 -1.99 15.16
CA VAL A 56 -13.14 -3.31 15.55
C VAL A 56 -12.09 -4.08 16.34
N ASP A 57 -10.91 -4.25 15.76
CA ASP A 57 -9.73 -4.79 16.44
C ASP A 57 -8.44 -4.50 15.64
N GLY A 58 -7.30 -4.88 16.22
CA GLY A 58 -6.03 -4.82 15.53
C GLY A 58 -5.02 -5.81 16.10
N ARG A 59 -4.12 -6.27 15.26
CA ARG A 59 -3.07 -7.22 15.60
C ARG A 59 -1.76 -6.81 14.94
N PHE A 60 -0.70 -6.96 15.71
CA PHE A 60 0.66 -6.89 15.22
C PHE A 60 1.19 -8.31 15.11
N LEU A 61 1.59 -8.72 13.92
CA LEU A 61 2.20 -10.02 13.64
C LEU A 61 3.52 -9.81 12.91
N ASN A 62 4.63 -9.99 13.64
CA ASN A 62 5.98 -9.75 13.15
C ASN A 62 6.12 -8.33 12.59
N GLU A 63 6.31 -8.16 11.29
CA GLU A 63 6.50 -6.86 10.62
C GLU A 63 5.19 -6.28 10.06
N TYR A 64 4.05 -6.92 10.34
CA TYR A 64 2.77 -6.54 9.76
C TYR A 64 1.79 -6.10 10.84
N THR A 65 1.26 -4.89 10.66
CA THR A 65 0.13 -4.37 11.43
C THR A 65 -1.14 -4.56 10.63
N TRP A 66 -2.17 -5.15 11.24
CA TRP A 66 -3.49 -5.35 10.67
C TRP A 66 -4.51 -4.69 11.61
N MET A 67 -5.37 -3.84 11.07
CA MET A 67 -6.40 -3.15 11.84
C MET A 67 -7.71 -3.23 11.08
N ARG A 68 -8.76 -3.72 11.75
CA ARG A 68 -10.09 -3.88 11.15
C ARG A 68 -10.99 -2.76 11.63
N PHE A 69 -11.74 -2.18 10.71
CA PHE A 69 -12.60 -1.03 10.96
C PHE A 69 -14.01 -1.26 10.41
N SER A 70 -14.99 -0.64 11.04
CA SER A 70 -16.36 -0.48 10.53
C SER A 70 -16.61 0.97 10.16
N GLY A 71 -17.29 1.19 9.04
CA GLY A 71 -17.63 2.50 8.51
C GLY A 71 -18.41 2.41 7.20
N SER A 72 -18.89 3.54 6.72
CA SER A 72 -19.56 3.68 5.43
C SER A 72 -18.56 3.78 4.26
N ALA A 73 -19.02 3.59 3.03
CA ALA A 73 -18.19 3.76 1.83
C ALA A 73 -17.63 5.18 1.70
N GLU A 74 -18.38 6.21 2.10
CA GLU A 74 -17.93 7.60 2.11
C GLU A 74 -16.79 7.84 3.09
N GLN A 75 -16.87 7.24 4.29
CA GLN A 75 -15.80 7.28 5.27
C GLN A 75 -14.54 6.57 4.75
N VAL A 76 -14.70 5.45 4.05
CA VAL A 76 -13.58 4.75 3.40
C VAL A 76 -12.93 5.62 2.32
N ASN A 77 -13.71 6.28 1.47
CA ASN A 77 -13.19 7.21 0.46
C ASN A 77 -12.35 8.32 1.12
N ARG A 78 -12.89 8.94 2.19
CA ARG A 78 -12.18 9.97 2.95
C ARG A 78 -10.87 9.46 3.55
N ILE A 79 -10.85 8.24 4.10
CA ILE A 79 -9.64 7.62 4.62
C ILE A 79 -8.60 7.42 3.52
N ILE A 80 -9.00 6.92 2.34
CA ILE A 80 -8.11 6.74 1.18
C ILE A 80 -7.50 8.09 0.76
N GLU A 81 -8.31 9.14 0.67
CA GLU A 81 -7.84 10.49 0.33
C GLU A 81 -6.85 11.05 1.35
N LEU A 82 -7.13 10.88 2.66
CA LEU A 82 -6.25 11.32 3.73
C LEU A 82 -4.92 10.56 3.73
N LEU A 83 -4.95 9.24 3.51
CA LEU A 83 -3.73 8.42 3.41
C LEU A 83 -2.91 8.85 2.19
N HIS A 84 -3.54 9.06 1.03
CA HIS A 84 -2.84 9.56 -0.14
C HIS A 84 -2.23 10.95 0.11
N GLY A 85 -2.98 11.87 0.75
CA GLY A 85 -2.51 13.19 1.14
C GLY A 85 -1.37 13.18 2.16
N ALA A 86 -1.24 12.10 2.94
CA ALA A 86 -0.13 11.87 3.86
C ALA A 86 1.12 11.28 3.19
N GLY A 87 1.07 10.99 1.89
CA GLY A 87 2.19 10.46 1.10
C GLY A 87 2.27 8.93 1.08
N PHE A 88 1.22 8.22 1.51
CA PHE A 88 1.18 6.76 1.41
C PHE A 88 0.88 6.30 -0.02
N GLN A 89 1.54 5.22 -0.44
CA GLN A 89 1.12 4.40 -1.56
C GLN A 89 0.01 3.46 -1.09
N VAL A 90 -1.24 3.83 -1.36
CA VAL A 90 -2.42 3.05 -0.95
C VAL A 90 -2.72 1.98 -2.00
N ARG A 91 -2.69 0.71 -1.60
CA ARG A 91 -3.15 -0.41 -2.41
C ARG A 91 -4.55 -0.83 -1.96
N VAL A 92 -5.54 -0.65 -2.83
CA VAL A 92 -6.92 -1.05 -2.52
C VAL A 92 -7.20 -2.44 -3.07
N GLY A 93 -7.70 -3.32 -2.21
CA GLY A 93 -8.16 -4.66 -2.55
C GLY A 93 -9.57 -4.93 -2.05
N PHE A 94 -10.14 -6.05 -2.50
CA PHE A 94 -11.46 -6.51 -2.09
C PHE A 94 -11.32 -7.91 -1.49
N ALA A 95 -11.96 -8.15 -0.36
CA ALA A 95 -11.92 -9.43 0.33
C ALA A 95 -13.27 -9.76 0.97
N ASP A 96 -13.59 -11.05 1.07
CA ASP A 96 -14.72 -11.54 1.86
C ASP A 96 -14.21 -12.01 3.23
N TYR A 97 -14.49 -11.21 4.27
CA TYR A 97 -14.06 -11.54 5.63
C TYR A 97 -15.02 -12.45 6.39
N ARG A 98 -16.24 -12.68 5.86
CA ARG A 98 -17.33 -13.35 6.58
C ARG A 98 -17.62 -12.80 7.99
N ASP A 99 -17.20 -11.55 8.25
CA ASP A 99 -17.41 -10.82 9.51
C ASP A 99 -18.11 -9.50 9.18
N ASP A 100 -19.42 -9.46 9.41
CA ASP A 100 -20.29 -8.31 9.06
C ASP A 100 -19.99 -7.06 9.91
N ARG A 101 -19.20 -7.20 10.98
CA ARG A 101 -18.74 -6.07 11.79
C ARG A 101 -17.67 -5.25 11.08
N VAL A 102 -16.94 -5.84 10.12
CA VAL A 102 -15.79 -5.22 9.46
C VAL A 102 -16.19 -4.68 8.10
N SER A 103 -16.00 -3.38 7.87
CA SER A 103 -16.16 -2.75 6.55
C SER A 103 -14.87 -2.79 5.75
N PHE A 104 -13.73 -2.57 6.39
CA PHE A 104 -12.43 -2.62 5.73
C PHE A 104 -11.31 -2.97 6.72
N THR A 105 -10.21 -3.48 6.19
CA THR A 105 -8.98 -3.75 6.92
C THR A 105 -7.87 -2.87 6.38
N LEU A 106 -7.16 -2.20 7.29
CA LEU A 106 -5.92 -1.51 6.98
C LEU A 106 -4.76 -2.41 7.38
N SER A 107 -3.80 -2.57 6.48
CA SER A 107 -2.59 -3.33 6.68
C SER A 107 -1.37 -2.49 6.34
N GLN A 108 -0.34 -2.59 7.16
CA GLN A 108 0.92 -1.89 6.95
C GLN A 108 2.06 -2.85 7.25
N SER A 109 2.97 -2.99 6.29
CA SER A 109 4.27 -3.65 6.49
C SER A 109 5.24 -2.70 7.20
N ASP A 110 6.39 -3.20 7.65
CA ASP A 110 7.44 -2.38 8.26
C ASP A 110 7.94 -1.22 7.36
N SER A 111 7.75 -1.31 6.04
CA SER A 111 7.91 -0.15 5.15
C SER A 111 6.77 0.86 5.36
N PRO A 112 7.04 2.07 5.88
CA PRO A 112 6.01 3.04 6.22
C PRO A 112 5.36 3.70 4.99
N ARG A 113 5.86 3.43 3.78
CA ARG A 113 5.38 4.05 2.54
C ARG A 113 4.18 3.34 1.92
N GLU A 114 3.97 2.07 2.22
CA GLU A 114 2.90 1.27 1.61
C GLU A 114 1.83 0.91 2.64
N VAL A 115 0.57 1.12 2.27
CA VAL A 115 -0.59 0.75 3.08
C VAL A 115 -1.56 -0.03 2.20
N GLY A 116 -1.87 -1.26 2.62
CA GLY A 116 -2.92 -2.06 2.02
C GLY A 116 -4.26 -1.77 2.67
N LEU A 117 -5.28 -1.45 1.88
CA LEU A 117 -6.65 -1.26 2.33
C LEU A 117 -7.54 -2.29 1.62
N ALA A 118 -8.08 -3.24 2.38
CA ALA A 118 -8.92 -4.30 1.85
C ALA A 118 -10.38 -4.11 2.29
N ILE A 119 -11.29 -3.97 1.34
CA ILE A 119 -12.71 -3.66 1.56
C ILE A 119 -13.50 -4.96 1.66
N ASN A 120 -14.36 -5.07 2.67
CA ASN A 120 -15.21 -6.23 2.87
C ASN A 120 -16.39 -6.23 1.89
N THR A 121 -16.38 -7.13 0.91
CA THR A 121 -17.47 -7.26 -0.06
C THR A 121 -18.69 -8.00 0.51
N ALA A 122 -18.53 -8.70 1.64
CA ALA A 122 -19.61 -9.47 2.25
C ALA A 122 -20.40 -8.68 3.31
N LYS A 123 -20.00 -7.44 3.64
CA LYS A 123 -20.73 -6.60 4.59
C LYS A 123 -22.03 -6.11 3.96
N LYS A 124 -23.17 -6.44 4.57
CA LYS A 124 -24.50 -6.22 3.95
C LYS A 124 -24.86 -4.75 3.80
N ASP A 125 -24.50 -3.94 4.79
CA ASP A 125 -24.83 -2.51 4.83
C ASP A 125 -23.75 -1.64 4.17
N PHE A 126 -22.77 -2.24 3.49
CA PHE A 126 -21.72 -1.52 2.80
C PHE A 126 -22.09 -1.29 1.33
N ASP A 127 -22.54 -0.09 1.01
CA ASP A 127 -22.90 0.29 -0.35
C ASP A 127 -21.66 0.51 -1.23
N LEU A 128 -21.24 -0.55 -1.92
CA LEU A 128 -20.10 -0.52 -2.85
C LEU A 128 -20.29 0.48 -4.00
N SER A 129 -21.53 0.85 -4.36
CA SER A 129 -21.78 1.81 -5.44
C SER A 129 -21.35 3.23 -5.08
N LYS A 130 -21.23 3.53 -3.78
CA LYS A 130 -20.75 4.81 -3.26
C LYS A 130 -19.23 4.85 -3.07
N LEU A 131 -18.54 3.75 -3.33
CA LEU A 131 -17.09 3.68 -3.23
C LEU A 131 -16.46 4.36 -4.46
N ILE A 132 -15.75 5.47 -4.23
CA ILE A 132 -15.08 6.25 -5.27
C ILE A 132 -13.59 6.27 -4.93
N ILE A 133 -12.85 5.36 -5.55
CA ILE A 133 -11.40 5.25 -5.35
C ILE A 133 -10.71 6.28 -6.25
N ARG A 134 -10.39 7.44 -5.69
CA ARG A 134 -9.54 8.44 -6.35
C ARG A 134 -8.09 8.22 -5.93
N ILE A 135 -7.35 7.42 -6.69
CA ILE A 135 -5.90 7.30 -6.54
C ILE A 135 -5.28 8.19 -7.63
N PRO A 136 -4.72 9.36 -7.29
CA PRO A 136 -3.92 10.13 -8.23
C PRO A 136 -2.84 9.24 -8.85
N PRO A 137 -2.52 9.39 -10.14
CA PRO A 137 -1.41 8.67 -10.74
C PRO A 137 -0.16 8.98 -9.93
N THR A 138 0.38 7.98 -9.24
CA THR A 138 1.68 8.09 -8.58
C THR A 138 2.67 8.44 -9.67
N GLY A 139 3.42 9.52 -9.48
CA GLY A 139 4.46 9.95 -10.41
C GLY A 139 5.54 8.87 -10.49
N SER A 140 5.29 7.84 -11.29
CA SER A 140 6.32 7.00 -11.87
C SER A 140 7.15 7.94 -12.72
N GLY A 141 8.34 8.28 -12.22
CA GLY A 141 9.40 8.79 -13.06
C GLY A 141 9.62 7.81 -14.21
N ALA A 142 9.02 8.11 -15.36
CA ALA A 142 9.73 7.94 -16.61
C ALA A 142 10.84 9.01 -16.61
N GLY A 143 11.92 8.68 -15.90
CA GLY A 143 13.21 9.32 -16.06
C GLY A 143 13.73 9.03 -17.46
N GLY A 144 13.16 9.72 -18.45
CA GLY A 144 13.79 10.04 -19.71
C GLY A 144 14.22 11.49 -19.64
N SER A 145 15.31 11.76 -18.91
CA SER A 145 15.99 13.05 -18.99
C SER A 145 16.65 13.15 -20.36
N THR A 146 15.92 13.60 -21.39
CA THR A 146 16.54 14.19 -22.57
C THR A 146 16.84 15.66 -22.26
N THR A 147 17.80 15.86 -21.35
CA THR A 147 18.62 17.06 -21.38
C THR A 147 19.68 16.81 -22.43
N GLY A 148 19.33 17.09 -23.69
CA GLY A 148 20.21 16.95 -24.84
C GLY A 148 19.90 18.06 -25.82
N ALA A 149 20.66 19.15 -25.67
CA ALA A 149 21.05 20.14 -26.66
C ALA A 149 20.13 20.41 -27.86
N ALA A 150 19.84 21.69 -28.05
CA ALA A 150 19.48 22.24 -29.35
C ALA A 150 20.31 21.63 -30.49
N GLY A 151 19.62 21.08 -31.51
CA GLY A 151 20.15 21.02 -32.87
C GLY A 151 20.84 19.73 -33.33
N GLN A 152 20.22 18.55 -33.17
CA GLN A 152 20.58 17.40 -34.01
C GLN A 152 19.45 17.08 -35.01
N PRO A 153 19.75 17.10 -36.33
CA PRO A 153 18.75 16.81 -37.36
C PRO A 153 18.32 15.33 -37.29
N PRO A 154 17.08 15.02 -37.71
CA PRO A 154 16.58 13.65 -37.70
C PRO A 154 17.51 12.75 -38.55
N VAL A 155 17.88 11.61 -37.97
CA VAL A 155 18.68 10.57 -38.62
C VAL A 155 17.77 9.40 -39.02
N ASP A 156 18.12 8.67 -40.06
CA ASP A 156 17.42 7.45 -40.48
C ASP A 156 17.72 6.25 -39.55
N LEU A 157 17.13 5.08 -39.84
CA LEU A 157 17.32 3.83 -39.10
C LEU A 157 18.78 3.34 -39.04
N PHE A 158 19.69 3.94 -39.80
CA PHE A 158 21.13 3.64 -39.82
C PHE A 158 21.99 4.77 -39.23
N GLY A 159 21.37 5.79 -38.64
CA GLY A 159 22.08 6.90 -38.01
C GLY A 159 22.61 7.95 -38.98
N THR A 160 22.17 7.94 -40.25
CA THR A 160 22.58 8.94 -41.25
C THR A 160 21.68 10.18 -41.20
N PRO A 161 22.23 11.41 -41.13
CA PRO A 161 21.43 12.64 -41.10
C PRO A 161 20.57 12.79 -42.37
N LEU A 162 19.26 12.97 -42.19
CA LEU A 162 18.33 13.26 -43.28
C LEU A 162 18.60 14.67 -43.81
N THR A 163 19.50 14.77 -44.78
CA THR A 163 19.74 16.02 -45.51
C THR A 163 18.50 16.31 -46.35
N ARG A 164 17.71 17.30 -45.94
CA ARG A 164 16.51 17.77 -46.64
C ARG A 164 16.91 18.32 -48.01
N GLN A 165 16.88 17.47 -49.05
CA GLN A 165 17.01 17.93 -50.43
C GLN A 165 15.79 18.79 -50.75
N ALA A 166 15.95 20.11 -50.71
CA ALA A 166 14.96 21.06 -51.16
C ALA A 166 14.82 20.91 -52.69
N GLY A 167 13.78 20.19 -53.12
CA GLY A 167 13.40 20.07 -54.52
C GLY A 167 13.00 21.42 -55.08
N ARG A 168 13.88 21.99 -55.90
CA ARG A 168 13.65 23.18 -56.72
C ARG A 168 12.70 22.78 -57.86
N LEU A 169 11.44 23.18 -57.78
CA LEU A 169 10.49 23.03 -58.89
C LEU A 169 10.97 23.88 -60.10
N PRO A 170 11.10 23.32 -61.31
CA PRO A 170 11.33 24.10 -62.51
C PRO A 170 10.03 24.81 -62.90
N GLY A 171 10.11 26.13 -63.03
CA GLY A 171 9.00 26.98 -63.46
C GLY A 171 8.58 26.70 -64.89
N ARG A 172 7.27 26.80 -65.12
CA ARG A 172 6.63 27.13 -66.39
C ARG A 172 5.42 27.99 -66.11
#